data_AF-A0A3A3YTY8-F1
#
_entry.id   AF-A0A3A3YTY8-F1
#
_cell.length_a   1.000
_cell.length_b   1.000
_cell.length_c   1.000
_cell.angle_alpha   90.00
_cell.angle_beta   90.00
_cell.angle_gamma   90.00
#
_symmetry.space_group_name_H-M   'P 1'
#
loop_
_entity.id
_entity.type
_entity.pdbx_description
1 polymer ?
#
loop_
_entity_poly.entity_id
_entity_poly.type
_entity_poly.pdbx_seq_one_letter_code
_entity_poly.pdbx_strand_id
1 'polypeptide(L)'
;MDVEGGRAAVSVVGGDLRHLVGRDGEVLEALQELTRLAVLAQTGERSRLMLDIAGHRAARRTELTERGRRAAEEVRTSGQRLVLEPMSPFERKIVHDAVAAAGLTSESEGEEPQRRVVVLPS
;
A
#
# COMPACT_ATOMS: atom_id res chain seq x y z
N MET A 1 -12.38 10.82 13.37
CA MET A 1 -11.86 9.44 13.36
C MET A 1 -12.82 8.61 12.55
N ASP A 2 -12.32 7.95 11.52
CA ASP A 2 -13.11 7.08 10.65
C ASP A 2 -12.73 5.62 10.93
N VAL A 3 -13.55 4.65 10.52
CA VAL A 3 -13.27 3.21 10.71
C VAL A 3 -13.12 2.55 9.35
N GLU A 4 -11.87 2.35 8.90
CA GLU A 4 -11.60 1.69 7.62
C GLU A 4 -11.19 0.23 7.88
N GLY A 5 -12.02 -0.73 7.44
CA GLY A 5 -11.73 -2.17 7.61
C GLY A 5 -11.59 -2.63 9.08
N GLY A 6 -12.34 -2.00 10.00
CA GLY A 6 -12.27 -2.30 11.44
C GLY A 6 -11.04 -1.71 12.15
N ARG A 7 -10.39 -0.71 11.54
CA ARG A 7 -9.24 0.01 12.10
C ARG A 7 -9.62 1.48 12.33
N ALA A 8 -9.27 2.02 13.50
CA ALA A 8 -9.42 3.45 13.75
C ALA A 8 -8.43 4.24 12.86
N ALA A 9 -8.96 5.08 11.97
CA ALA A 9 -8.19 5.94 11.09
C ALA A 9 -7.95 7.31 11.75
N VAL A 10 -6.68 7.69 11.84
CA VAL A 10 -6.22 8.97 12.38
C VAL A 10 -5.52 9.72 11.25
N SER A 11 -6.04 10.90 10.93
CA SER A 11 -5.49 11.76 9.87
C SER A 11 -4.80 12.98 10.46
N VAL A 12 -3.58 13.26 10.00
CA VAL A 12 -2.85 14.50 10.29
C VAL A 12 -3.01 15.43 9.09
N VAL A 13 -3.56 16.61 9.34
CA VAL A 13 -3.88 17.62 8.30
C VAL A 13 -3.35 19.00 8.71
N GLY A 14 -2.98 19.82 7.71
CA GLY A 14 -2.52 21.20 7.87
C GLY A 14 -0.99 21.38 7.81
N GLY A 15 -0.53 22.52 7.30
CA GLY A 15 0.91 22.83 7.16
C GLY A 15 1.63 22.05 6.04
N ASP A 16 2.95 22.21 5.95
CA ASP A 16 3.79 21.39 5.06
C ASP A 16 4.21 20.09 5.77
N LEU A 17 3.49 19.01 5.47
CA LEU A 17 3.66 17.70 6.11
C LEU A 17 4.48 16.71 5.25
N ARG A 18 5.04 17.14 4.12
CA ARG A 18 5.73 16.23 3.18
C ARG A 18 6.88 15.47 3.83
N HIS A 19 7.58 16.11 4.76
CA HIS A 19 8.67 15.50 5.52
C HIS A 19 8.20 14.37 6.46
N LEU A 20 6.95 14.40 6.92
CA LEU A 20 6.37 13.34 7.77
C LEU A 20 5.88 12.14 6.96
N VAL A 21 5.78 12.27 5.63
CA VAL A 21 5.54 11.13 4.74
C VAL A 21 6.86 10.41 4.45
N GLY A 22 7.91 11.16 4.14
CA GLY A 22 9.21 10.61 3.76
C GLY A 22 9.23 10.06 2.33
N ARG A 23 10.32 9.40 1.93
CA ARG A 23 10.41 8.75 0.62
C ARG A 23 9.54 7.50 0.63
N ASP A 24 8.69 7.35 -0.37
CA ASP A 24 7.78 6.20 -0.52
C ASP A 24 6.92 5.88 0.73
N GLY A 25 6.71 6.85 1.62
CA GLY A 25 5.93 6.67 2.84
C GLY A 25 6.70 6.10 4.05
N GLU A 26 8.03 5.97 3.97
CA GLU A 26 8.85 5.35 5.03
C GLU A 26 8.71 6.02 6.41
N VAL A 27 8.61 7.36 6.44
CA VAL A 27 8.47 8.13 7.69
C VAL A 27 7.05 7.97 8.23
N LEU A 28 6.04 7.96 7.36
CA LEU A 28 4.66 7.69 7.76
C LEU A 28 4.53 6.31 8.41
N GLU A 29 5.19 5.28 7.88
CA GLU A 29 5.18 3.94 8.48
C GLU A 29 5.90 3.90 9.82
N ALA A 30 7.05 4.57 9.94
CA ALA A 30 7.75 4.70 11.22
C ALA A 30 6.89 5.40 12.28
N LEU A 31 6.23 6.51 11.92
CA LEU A 31 5.33 7.24 12.80
C LEU A 31 4.12 6.40 13.23
N GLN A 32 3.55 5.61 12.30
CA GLN A 32 2.46 4.70 12.62
C GLN A 32 2.89 3.67 13.67
N GLU A 33 4.06 3.06 13.51
CA GLU A 33 4.55 2.04 14.44
C GLU A 33 4.86 2.64 15.81
N LEU A 34 5.54 3.78 15.86
CA LEU A 34 5.78 4.52 17.11
C LEU A 34 4.47 4.86 17.81
N THR A 35 3.44 5.27 17.06
CA THR A 35 2.11 5.58 17.64
C THR A 35 1.45 4.33 18.21
N ARG A 36 1.52 3.18 17.53
CA ARG A 36 0.98 1.91 18.05
C ARG A 36 1.70 1.46 19.31
N LEU A 37 3.03 1.58 19.34
CA LEU A 37 3.84 1.27 20.53
C LEU A 37 3.51 2.20 21.70
N ALA A 38 3.31 3.50 21.45
CA ALA A 38 2.89 4.45 22.48
C ALA A 38 1.52 4.08 23.07
N VAL A 39 0.55 3.69 22.24
CA VAL A 39 -0.76 3.23 22.74
C VAL A 39 -0.63 1.94 23.54
N LEU A 40 0.16 0.97 23.07
CA LEU A 40 0.43 -0.26 23.80
C LEU A 40 1.07 0.02 25.17
N ALA A 41 2.09 0.88 25.22
CA ALA A 41 2.78 1.23 26.45
C ALA A 41 1.85 1.90 27.48
N GLN A 42 0.90 2.73 27.02
CA GLN A 42 -0.01 3.45 27.90
C GLN A 42 -1.25 2.65 28.32
N THR A 43 -1.74 1.75 27.47
CA THR A 43 -3.02 1.06 27.68
C THR A 43 -2.89 -0.42 27.97
N GLY A 44 -1.73 -1.03 27.68
CA GLY A 44 -1.55 -2.48 27.68
C GLY A 44 -2.18 -3.20 26.49
N GLU A 45 -2.97 -2.50 25.67
CA GLU A 45 -3.74 -3.05 24.55
C GLU A 45 -3.10 -2.72 23.20
N ARG A 46 -3.10 -3.71 22.30
CA ARG A 46 -2.60 -3.50 20.94
C ARG A 46 -3.59 -2.68 20.12
N SER A 47 -3.14 -1.53 19.65
CA SER A 47 -3.94 -0.71 18.73
C SER A 47 -3.85 -1.22 17.30
N ARG A 48 -5.01 -1.30 16.64
CA ARG A 48 -5.12 -1.52 15.19
C ARG A 48 -5.20 -0.21 14.41
N LEU A 49 -4.83 0.93 15.00
CA LEU A 49 -4.92 2.23 14.34
C LEU A 49 -4.16 2.28 13.02
N MET A 50 -4.64 3.12 12.12
CA MET A 50 -3.98 3.48 10.87
C MET A 50 -3.75 4.99 10.87
N LEU A 51 -2.50 5.39 10.65
CA LEU A 51 -2.13 6.80 10.52
C LEU A 51 -2.14 7.18 9.04
N ASP A 52 -2.74 8.31 8.69
CA ASP A 52 -2.65 8.93 7.37
C ASP A 52 -2.18 10.38 7.51
N ILE A 53 -1.32 10.81 6.60
CA ILE A 53 -0.75 12.16 6.60
C ILE A 53 -1.07 12.79 5.26
N ALA A 54 -1.80 13.91 5.28
CA ALA A 54 -2.17 14.68 4.11
C ALA A 54 -2.79 13.85 2.96
N GLY A 55 -3.53 12.78 3.25
CA GLY A 55 -4.18 11.94 2.23
C GLY A 55 -3.22 11.01 1.47
N HIS A 56 -1.98 10.85 1.94
CA HIS A 56 -0.95 10.07 1.25
C HIS A 56 -1.40 8.64 0.97
N ARG A 57 -2.05 7.96 1.92
CA ARG A 57 -2.48 6.57 1.72
C ARG A 57 -3.53 6.44 0.62
N ALA A 58 -4.48 7.37 0.56
CA ALA A 58 -5.51 7.38 -0.47
C ALA A 58 -4.93 7.66 -1.86
N ALA A 59 -3.99 8.62 -1.94
CA ALA A 59 -3.29 8.94 -3.18
C ALA A 59 -2.45 7.73 -3.66
N ARG A 60 -1.68 7.11 -2.75
CA ARG A 60 -0.85 5.93 -3.05
C ARG A 60 -1.69 4.74 -3.48
N ARG A 61 -2.84 4.50 -2.83
CA ARG A 61 -3.78 3.45 -3.25
C ARG A 61 -4.25 3.67 -4.69
N THR A 62 -4.64 4.89 -5.02
CA THR A 62 -5.11 5.25 -6.38
C THR A 62 -4.02 5.03 -7.42
N GLU A 63 -2.79 5.46 -7.12
CA GLU A 63 -1.61 5.26 -7.99
C GLU A 63 -1.36 3.77 -8.26
N LEU A 64 -1.35 2.94 -7.21
CA LEU A 64 -1.09 1.50 -7.33
C LEU A 64 -2.21 0.76 -8.06
N THR A 65 -3.47 1.16 -7.84
CA THR A 65 -4.61 0.61 -8.59
C THR A 65 -4.46 0.90 -10.08
N GLU A 66 -4.13 2.15 -10.46
CA GLU A 66 -3.88 2.49 -11.86
C GLU A 66 -2.67 1.76 -12.44
N ARG A 67 -1.60 1.59 -11.66
CA ARG A 67 -0.43 0.82 -12.05
C ARG A 67 -0.79 -0.64 -12.35
N GLY A 68 -1.56 -1.28 -11.46
CA GLY A 68 -2.04 -2.65 -11.67
C GLY A 68 -2.93 -2.79 -12.90
N ARG A 69 -3.84 -1.83 -13.12
CA ARG A 69 -4.71 -1.80 -14.31
C ARG A 69 -3.91 -1.67 -15.61
N ARG A 70 -2.91 -0.78 -15.65
CA ARG A 70 -2.04 -0.60 -16.82
C ARG A 70 -1.19 -1.84 -17.08
N ALA A 71 -0.62 -2.43 -16.03
CA ALA A 71 0.14 -3.67 -16.11
C ALA A 71 -0.69 -4.81 -16.70
N ALA A 72 -1.94 -4.96 -16.26
CA ALA A 72 -2.88 -5.93 -16.79
C ALA A 72 -3.16 -5.72 -18.29
N GLU A 73 -3.36 -4.48 -18.72
CA GLU A 73 -3.61 -4.15 -20.13
C GLU A 73 -2.40 -4.40 -21.03
N GLU A 74 -1.20 -4.08 -20.54
CA GLU A 74 0.06 -4.33 -21.24
C GLU A 74 0.32 -5.82 -21.43
N VAL A 75 0.09 -6.63 -20.39
CA VAL A 75 0.21 -8.09 -20.46
C VAL A 75 -0.84 -8.68 -21.40
N ARG A 76 -2.09 -8.18 -21.37
CA ARG A 76 -3.14 -8.60 -22.30
C ARG A 76 -2.76 -8.35 -23.76
N THR A 77 -2.16 -7.20 -24.04
CA THR A 77 -1.79 -6.79 -25.40
C THR A 77 -0.54 -7.48 -25.90
N SER A 78 0.49 -7.61 -25.04
CA SER A 78 1.78 -8.21 -25.41
C SER A 78 1.78 -9.74 -25.37
N GLY A 79 0.91 -10.35 -24.56
CA GLY A 79 0.95 -11.78 -24.26
C GLY A 79 2.16 -12.21 -23.43
N GLN A 80 2.94 -11.27 -22.89
CA GLN A 80 4.14 -11.54 -22.10
C GLN A 80 3.92 -11.14 -20.65
N ARG A 81 4.49 -11.90 -19.71
CA ARG A 81 4.44 -11.55 -18.28
C ARG A 81 5.15 -10.22 -18.01
N LEU A 82 4.62 -9.44 -17.08
CA LEU A 82 5.20 -8.17 -16.64
C LEU A 82 5.59 -8.22 -15.16
N VAL A 83 6.83 -7.85 -14.87
CA VAL A 83 7.38 -7.80 -13.50
C VAL A 83 7.35 -6.35 -13.03
N LEU A 84 6.67 -6.07 -11.91
CA LEU A 84 6.62 -4.74 -11.32
C LEU A 84 7.78 -4.51 -10.33
N GLU A 85 7.95 -3.25 -9.92
CA GLU A 85 8.91 -2.90 -8.88
C GLU A 85 8.55 -3.55 -7.53
N PRO A 86 9.54 -3.80 -6.66
CA PRO A 86 9.28 -4.20 -5.27
C PRO A 86 8.38 -3.20 -4.56
N MET A 87 7.48 -3.72 -3.74
CA MET A 87 6.52 -2.92 -2.98
C MET A 87 6.09 -3.70 -1.74
N SER A 88 5.60 -3.02 -0.71
CA SER A 88 5.22 -3.63 0.56
C SER A 88 4.07 -4.65 0.41
N PRO A 89 3.86 -5.57 1.36
CA PRO A 89 2.75 -6.52 1.32
C PRO A 89 1.37 -5.87 1.10
N PHE A 90 1.16 -4.69 1.69
CA PHE A 90 -0.09 -3.94 1.54
C PHE A 90 -0.27 -3.41 0.12
N GLU A 91 0.79 -2.83 -0.46
CA GLU A 91 0.78 -2.33 -1.83
C GLU A 91 0.60 -3.46 -2.84
N ARG A 92 1.27 -4.60 -2.64
CA ARG A 92 1.10 -5.81 -3.47
C ARG A 92 -0.36 -6.25 -3.49
N LYS A 93 -1.05 -6.23 -2.34
CA LYS A 93 -2.47 -6.57 -2.26
C LYS A 93 -3.34 -5.65 -3.13
N ILE A 94 -3.10 -4.33 -3.08
CA ILE A 94 -3.82 -3.35 -3.92
C ILE A 94 -3.61 -3.65 -5.41
N VAL A 95 -2.36 -3.94 -5.81
CA VAL A 95 -2.04 -4.28 -7.20
C VAL A 95 -2.67 -5.60 -7.63
N HIS A 96 -2.60 -6.64 -6.80
CA HIS A 96 -3.25 -7.92 -7.06
C HIS A 96 -4.76 -7.75 -7.28
N ASP A 97 -5.42 -6.97 -6.42
CA ASP A 97 -6.86 -6.71 -6.54
C ASP A 97 -7.18 -5.95 -7.84
N ALA A 98 -6.35 -4.97 -8.21
CA ALA A 98 -6.52 -4.24 -9.47
C ALA A 98 -6.31 -5.13 -10.71
N VAL A 99 -5.33 -6.03 -10.68
CA VAL A 99 -5.07 -7.00 -11.77
C VAL A 99 -6.21 -8.01 -11.88
N ALA A 100 -6.68 -8.55 -10.76
CA ALA A 100 -7.81 -9.48 -10.73
C ALA A 100 -9.09 -8.81 -11.24
N ALA A 101 -9.35 -7.54 -10.88
CA ALA A 101 -10.48 -6.78 -11.40
C ALA A 101 -10.40 -6.54 -12.91
N ALA A 102 -9.19 -6.49 -13.47
CA ALA A 102 -8.96 -6.46 -14.92
C ALA A 102 -9.08 -7.86 -15.58
N GLY A 103 -9.26 -8.93 -14.80
CA GLY A 103 -9.45 -10.29 -15.30
C GLY A 103 -8.16 -11.05 -15.64
N LEU A 104 -7.00 -10.58 -15.18
CA LEU A 104 -5.74 -11.33 -15.27
C LEU A 104 -5.33 -11.91 -13.92
N THR A 105 -4.37 -12.82 -13.94
CA THR A 105 -3.76 -13.40 -12.74
C THR A 105 -2.44 -12.72 -12.42
N SER A 106 -2.07 -12.73 -11.15
CA SER A 106 -0.79 -12.21 -10.69
C SER A 106 -0.26 -13.00 -9.50
N GLU A 107 1.06 -13.05 -9.40
CA GLU A 107 1.79 -13.75 -8.34
C GLU A 107 2.79 -12.82 -7.67
N SER A 108 3.14 -13.10 -6.42
CA SER A 108 4.15 -12.34 -5.68
C SER A 108 5.46 -13.14 -5.65
N GLU A 109 6.46 -12.73 -6.41
CA GLU A 109 7.78 -13.37 -6.51
C GLU A 109 8.85 -12.61 -5.70
N GLY A 110 9.86 -13.35 -5.22
CA GLY A 110 11.00 -12.83 -4.46
C GLY A 110 10.80 -12.80 -2.94
N GLU A 111 11.83 -12.36 -2.22
CA GLU A 111 11.86 -12.24 -0.76
C GLU A 111 11.86 -10.77 -0.35
N GLU A 112 11.30 -10.47 0.83
CA GLU A 112 11.28 -9.11 1.37
C GLU A 112 12.73 -8.63 1.60
N PRO A 113 13.13 -7.40 1.19
CA PRO A 113 12.29 -6.29 0.68
C PRO A 113 12.14 -6.23 -0.85
N GLN A 114 12.70 -7.19 -1.59
CA GLN A 114 12.68 -7.20 -3.06
C GLN A 114 11.45 -7.90 -3.66
N ARG A 115 10.51 -8.32 -2.81
CA ARG A 115 9.31 -9.04 -3.20
C ARG A 115 8.36 -8.14 -3.98
N ARG A 116 7.90 -8.64 -5.13
CA ARG A 116 7.22 -7.86 -6.17
C ARG A 116 6.08 -8.63 -6.82
N VAL A 117 5.17 -7.92 -7.46
CA VAL A 117 4.04 -8.52 -8.21
C VAL A 117 4.46 -8.80 -9.64
N VAL A 118 4.16 -10.00 -10.12
CA VAL A 118 4.29 -10.43 -11.51
C VAL A 118 2.90 -10.66 -12.06
N VAL A 119 2.57 -9.98 -13.16
CA VAL A 119 1.29 -10.14 -13.87
C VAL A 119 1.49 -11.14 -14.99
N LEU A 120 0.62 -12.15 -15.05
CA LEU A 120 0.72 -13.28 -15.96
C LEU A 120 -0.31 -13.15 -17.09
N PRO A 121 0.04 -13.52 -18.34
CA PRO A 121 -0.94 -13.60 -19.42
C PRO A 121 -1.95 -14.73 -19.14
N SER A 122 -3.19 -14.53 -19.60
CA SER A 122 -4.27 -15.53 -19.50
C SER A 122 -4.06 -16.70 -20.46
#